data_AF-A0A2S1LKC4-F1
#
_entry.id   AF-A0A2S1LKC4-F1
#
_cell.length_a   1.000
_cell.length_b   1.000
_cell.length_c   1.000
_cell.angle_alpha   90.00
_cell.angle_beta   90.00
_cell.angle_gamma   90.00
#
_symmetry.space_group_name_H-M   'P 1'
#
loop_
_entity.id
_entity.type
_entity.pdbx_description
1 polymer ?
#
loop_
_entity_poly.entity_id
_entity_poly.type
_entity_poly.pdbx_seq_one_letter_code
_entity_poly.pdbx_strand_id
1 'polypeptide(L)'
;MDELKQDFDWSAILFGEENWTFYPEVVLRTLIMYVIILFSLRLLGKRGVKQLSVFELVVIISLGSAAGDPMFYKEVGLLSGIIVFICIILAYKITTYFVGKHETFERLIEGTCTCLIQDGRFAIENFKKEPLAYDEFFSELRASSISHLGQVQQAIIETSGNISIYYYADEDVKYGLPILPQLYKQKSETIPAPGLYACSFCGTITELQPTKHNCTRCNRKEWVKAINTIRVR
;
A
#
# COMPACT_ATOMS: atom_id res chain seq x y z
N MET A 1 -33.59 47.55 -13.89
CA MET A 1 -32.99 46.95 -15.10
C MET A 1 -31.66 47.65 -15.26
N ASP A 2 -30.60 46.88 -15.51
CA ASP A 2 -29.20 47.31 -15.71
C ASP A 2 -28.44 47.60 -14.40
N GLU A 3 -27.34 46.94 -14.03
CA GLU A 3 -26.42 46.03 -14.73
C GLU A 3 -25.67 45.18 -13.66
N LEU A 4 -25.95 43.88 -13.62
CA LEU A 4 -25.07 42.88 -12.99
C LEU A 4 -24.13 42.35 -14.08
N LYS A 5 -23.11 43.13 -14.43
CA LYS A 5 -21.94 42.61 -15.16
C LYS A 5 -20.75 42.64 -14.23
N GLN A 6 -20.61 41.57 -13.46
CA GLN A 6 -19.31 41.22 -12.90
C GLN A 6 -18.52 40.65 -14.07
N ASP A 7 -17.84 41.53 -14.80
CA ASP A 7 -16.96 41.12 -15.90
C ASP A 7 -15.87 40.22 -15.31
N PHE A 8 -15.90 38.96 -15.74
CA PHE A 8 -14.89 37.98 -15.41
C PHE A 8 -13.59 38.43 -16.09
N ASP A 9 -12.67 39.01 -15.32
CA ASP A 9 -11.40 39.50 -15.87
C ASP A 9 -10.46 38.32 -16.13
N TRP A 10 -10.64 37.70 -17.30
CA TRP A 10 -9.79 36.62 -17.79
C TRP A 10 -8.32 37.02 -17.89
N SER A 11 -8.02 38.30 -18.06
CA SER A 11 -6.65 38.78 -18.17
C SER A 11 -5.95 38.77 -16.81
N ALA A 12 -6.63 39.23 -15.76
CA ALA A 12 -6.14 39.13 -14.40
C ALA A 12 -6.02 37.66 -13.93
N ILE A 13 -6.95 36.79 -14.36
CA ILE A 13 -6.90 35.36 -14.03
C ILE A 13 -5.75 34.63 -14.76
N LEU A 14 -5.52 34.94 -16.04
CA LEU A 14 -4.52 34.24 -16.85
C LEU A 14 -3.09 34.76 -16.66
N PHE A 15 -2.93 36.08 -16.54
CA PHE A 15 -1.62 36.72 -16.49
C PHE A 15 -1.23 37.20 -15.09
N GLY A 16 -2.19 37.34 -14.18
CA GLY A 16 -1.95 37.92 -12.86
C GLY A 16 -1.51 39.38 -12.95
N GLU A 17 -0.94 39.89 -11.85
CA GLU A 17 -0.43 41.26 -11.75
C GLU A 17 1.09 41.36 -11.99
N GLU A 18 1.71 40.29 -12.50
CA GLU A 18 3.16 40.18 -12.60
C GLU A 18 3.72 40.82 -13.89
N ASN A 19 4.95 41.31 -13.79
CA ASN A 19 5.65 41.94 -14.92
C ASN A 19 5.98 40.89 -16.00
N TRP A 20 5.88 41.28 -17.27
CA TRP A 20 6.22 40.41 -18.42
C TRP A 20 7.67 39.87 -18.39
N THR A 21 8.58 40.55 -17.70
CA THR A 21 9.97 40.12 -17.51
C THR A 21 10.12 38.93 -16.54
N PHE A 22 9.09 38.65 -15.73
CA PHE A 22 9.11 37.56 -14.78
C PHE A 22 8.95 36.20 -15.47
N TYR A 23 8.16 36.10 -16.55
CA TYR A 23 7.93 34.80 -17.21
C TYR A 23 9.22 34.14 -17.76
N PRO A 24 10.14 34.86 -18.46
CA PRO A 24 11.42 34.27 -18.85
C PRO A 24 12.31 33.88 -17.66
N GLU A 25 12.26 34.64 -16.56
CA GLU A 25 12.98 34.31 -15.34
C GLU A 25 12.45 33.01 -14.73
N VAL A 26 11.13 32.83 -14.68
CA VAL A 26 10.48 31.58 -14.26
C VAL A 26 10.94 30.41 -15.12
N VAL A 27 10.96 30.55 -16.45
CA VAL A 27 11.45 29.48 -17.35
C VAL A 27 12.89 29.08 -17.00
N LEU A 28 13.78 30.05 -16.79
CA LEU A 28 15.18 29.77 -16.43
C LEU A 28 15.28 29.10 -15.05
N ARG A 29 14.59 29.64 -14.03
CA ARG A 29 14.54 29.08 -12.67
C ARG A 29 14.02 27.64 -12.70
N THR A 30 12.96 27.36 -13.45
CA THR A 30 12.38 26.02 -13.62
C THR A 30 13.36 25.07 -14.29
N LEU A 31 14.07 25.47 -15.36
CA LEU A 31 15.06 24.62 -16.02
C LEU A 31 16.22 24.26 -15.07
N ILE A 32 16.73 25.24 -14.31
CA ILE A 32 17.80 25.01 -13.33
C ILE A 32 17.33 24.03 -12.26
N MET A 33 16.15 24.28 -11.66
CA MET A 33 15.61 23.43 -10.62
C MET A 33 15.24 22.03 -11.13
N TYR A 34 14.78 21.90 -12.38
CA TYR A 34 14.55 20.59 -13.01
C TYR A 34 15.83 19.75 -13.08
N VAL A 35 16.95 20.35 -13.51
CA VAL A 35 18.25 19.67 -13.53
C VAL A 35 18.68 19.26 -12.12
N ILE A 36 18.45 20.12 -11.12
CA ILE A 36 18.73 19.81 -9.71
C ILE A 36 17.87 18.64 -9.23
N ILE A 37 16.57 18.61 -9.50
CA ILE A 37 15.68 17.50 -9.14
C ILE A 37 16.16 16.20 -9.77
N LEU A 38 16.47 16.19 -11.08
CA LEU A 38 16.98 15.00 -11.76
C LEU A 38 18.28 14.50 -11.13
N PHE A 39 19.19 15.41 -10.79
CA PHE A 39 20.43 15.06 -10.12
C PHE A 39 20.18 14.48 -8.72
N SER A 40 19.29 15.09 -7.93
CA SER A 40 18.89 14.59 -6.61
C SER A 40 18.26 13.21 -6.69
N LEU A 41 17.30 12.99 -7.59
CA LEU A 41 16.68 11.68 -7.80
C LEU A 41 17.71 10.62 -8.20
N ARG A 42 18.71 11.00 -9.02
CA ARG A 42 19.82 10.10 -9.37
C ARG A 42 20.70 9.74 -8.16
N LEU A 43 20.86 10.65 -7.19
CA LEU A 43 21.61 10.41 -5.95
C LEU A 43 20.88 9.51 -4.96
N LEU A 44 19.54 9.46 -5.01
CA LEU A 44 18.74 8.51 -4.22
C LEU A 44 18.99 7.05 -4.67
N GLY A 45 19.44 6.83 -5.90
CA GLY A 45 19.86 5.52 -6.41
C GLY A 45 18.99 5.00 -7.55
N LYS A 46 19.23 3.74 -7.95
CA LYS A 46 18.50 3.05 -9.03
C LYS A 46 17.51 2.05 -8.44
N ARG A 47 16.38 2.54 -7.92
CA ARG A 47 15.23 1.68 -7.56
C ARG A 47 14.11 1.96 -8.56
N GLY A 48 13.53 0.90 -9.14
CA GLY A 48 12.42 1.06 -10.07
C GLY A 48 11.20 1.64 -9.36
N VAL A 49 10.33 2.36 -10.08
CA VAL A 49 9.15 3.04 -9.50
C VAL A 49 8.26 2.10 -8.66
N LYS A 50 8.18 0.81 -9.03
CA LYS A 50 7.41 -0.22 -8.31
C LYS A 50 8.06 -0.76 -7.02
N GLN A 51 9.29 -0.35 -6.73
CA GLN A 51 10.10 -0.84 -5.60
C GLN A 51 10.45 0.26 -4.60
N LEU A 52 9.87 1.45 -4.76
CA LEU A 52 10.11 2.56 -3.82
C LEU A 52 9.45 2.25 -2.48
N SER A 53 10.21 2.44 -1.40
CA SER A 53 9.64 2.37 -0.05
C SER A 53 8.74 3.58 0.21
N VAL A 54 7.82 3.47 1.17
CA VAL A 54 6.99 4.61 1.62
C VAL A 54 7.87 5.79 2.06
N PHE A 55 9.01 5.50 2.70
CA PHE A 55 9.99 6.51 3.08
C PHE A 55 10.57 7.25 1.87
N GLU A 56 10.94 6.54 0.81
CA GLU A 56 11.46 7.16 -0.42
C GLU A 56 10.41 8.03 -1.12
N LEU A 57 9.14 7.61 -1.09
CA LEU A 57 8.03 8.39 -1.60
C LEU A 57 7.90 9.73 -0.86
N VAL A 58 8.00 9.73 0.47
CA VAL A 58 7.96 10.96 1.28
C VAL A 58 9.09 11.92 0.88
N VAL A 59 10.31 11.40 0.65
CA VAL A 59 11.45 12.22 0.23
C VAL A 59 11.22 12.84 -1.16
N ILE A 60 10.71 12.07 -2.12
CA ILE A 60 10.41 12.58 -3.47
C ILE A 60 9.35 13.67 -3.41
N ILE A 61 8.27 13.47 -2.64
CA ILE A 61 7.21 14.47 -2.47
C ILE A 61 7.77 15.74 -1.80
N SER A 62 8.64 15.58 -0.80
CA SER A 62 9.28 16.70 -0.10
C SER A 62 10.17 17.52 -1.04
N LEU A 63 10.96 16.86 -1.90
CA LEU A 63 11.78 17.52 -2.91
C LEU A 63 10.92 18.26 -3.94
N GLY A 64 9.83 17.65 -4.41
CA GLY A 64 8.89 18.29 -5.34
C GLY A 64 8.27 19.55 -4.75
N SER A 65 7.83 19.49 -3.50
CA SER A 65 7.28 20.65 -2.78
C SER A 65 8.32 21.77 -2.63
N ALA A 66 9.51 21.44 -2.13
CA ALA A 66 10.60 22.41 -1.94
C ALA A 66 11.13 23.02 -3.24
N ALA A 67 10.97 22.34 -4.38
CA ALA A 67 11.35 22.87 -5.68
C ALA A 67 10.38 23.92 -6.20
N GLY A 68 9.10 23.84 -5.85
CA GLY A 68 8.08 24.77 -6.33
C GLY A 68 8.36 26.21 -5.89
N ASP A 69 8.72 26.39 -4.63
CA ASP A 69 8.90 27.72 -4.04
C ASP A 69 9.88 28.63 -4.82
N PRO A 70 11.14 28.24 -5.07
CA PRO A 70 12.08 29.08 -5.82
C PRO A 70 11.76 29.20 -7.32
N MET A 71 10.90 28.33 -7.88
CA MET A 71 10.42 28.43 -9.27
C MET A 71 9.33 29.49 -9.41
N PHE A 72 8.39 29.56 -8.46
CA PHE A 72 7.20 30.41 -8.55
C PHE A 72 7.33 31.75 -7.80
N TYR A 73 8.07 31.79 -6.69
CA TYR A 73 8.15 32.98 -5.85
C TYR A 73 9.46 33.74 -6.11
N LYS A 74 9.34 35.00 -6.56
CA LYS A 74 10.49 35.86 -6.88
C LYS A 74 11.35 36.17 -5.65
N GLU A 75 10.72 36.27 -4.49
CA GLU A 75 11.32 36.50 -3.18
C GLU A 75 12.16 35.31 -2.67
N VAL A 76 11.92 34.11 -3.20
CA VAL A 76 12.70 32.92 -2.85
C VAL A 76 13.81 32.74 -3.88
N GLY A 77 15.06 32.86 -3.43
CA GLY A 77 16.22 32.64 -4.28
C GLY A 77 16.43 31.15 -4.60
N LEU A 78 17.07 30.85 -5.73
CA LEU A 78 17.44 29.47 -6.07
C LEU A 78 18.37 28.83 -5.02
N LEU A 79 19.20 29.63 -4.35
CA LEU A 79 20.17 29.14 -3.37
C LEU A 79 19.49 28.51 -2.14
N SER A 80 18.39 29.09 -1.65
CA SER A 80 17.64 28.48 -0.54
C SER A 80 17.06 27.14 -0.93
N GLY A 81 16.53 27.02 -2.16
CA GLY A 81 16.09 25.74 -2.72
C GLY A 81 17.22 24.71 -2.79
N ILE A 82 18.40 25.10 -3.29
CA ILE A 82 19.58 24.23 -3.36
C ILE A 82 20.01 23.75 -1.97
N ILE A 83 20.04 24.64 -0.97
CA ILE A 83 20.39 24.28 0.41
C ILE A 83 19.40 23.27 0.98
N VAL A 84 18.09 23.49 0.80
CA VAL A 84 17.05 22.55 1.24
C VAL A 84 17.23 21.18 0.59
N PHE A 85 17.50 21.16 -0.72
CA PHE A 85 17.77 19.93 -1.46
C PHE A 85 18.97 19.16 -0.92
N ILE A 86 20.09 19.86 -0.65
CA ILE A 86 21.29 19.26 -0.04
C ILE A 86 20.95 18.68 1.33
N CYS A 87 20.20 19.41 2.16
CA CYS A 87 19.78 18.94 3.49
C CYS A 87 18.90 17.68 3.40
N ILE A 88 17.92 17.65 2.49
CA ILE A 88 17.05 16.48 2.29
C ILE A 88 17.86 15.28 1.82
N ILE A 89 18.77 15.44 0.85
CA ILE A 89 19.61 14.35 0.35
C ILE A 89 20.56 13.85 1.46
N LEU A 90 21.13 14.75 2.25
CA LEU A 90 22.02 14.39 3.35
C LEU A 90 21.24 13.63 4.43
N ALA A 91 20.06 14.12 4.80
CA ALA A 91 19.16 13.44 5.74
C ALA A 91 18.78 12.05 5.23
N TYR A 92 18.40 11.92 3.95
CA TYR A 92 18.13 10.64 3.31
C TYR A 92 19.33 9.68 3.44
N LYS A 93 20.55 10.12 3.05
CA LYS A 93 21.75 9.28 3.15
C LYS A 93 22.07 8.87 4.58
N ILE A 94 21.92 9.77 5.55
CA ILE A 94 22.13 9.49 6.97
C ILE A 94 21.12 8.43 7.43
N THR A 95 19.84 8.63 7.14
CA THR A 95 18.79 7.66 7.49
C THR A 95 19.04 6.30 6.85
N THR A 96 19.34 6.25 5.54
CA THR A 96 19.65 4.99 4.84
C THR A 96 20.87 4.28 5.44
N TYR A 97 21.92 5.03 5.82
CA TYR A 97 23.08 4.45 6.48
C TYR A 97 22.73 3.83 7.85
N PHE A 98 21.89 4.50 8.66
CA PHE A 98 21.44 3.97 9.94
C PHE A 98 20.51 2.76 9.77
N VAL A 99 19.60 2.82 8.80
CA VAL A 99 18.71 1.69 8.43
C VAL A 99 19.54 0.47 8.06
N GLY A 100 20.55 0.61 7.18
CA GLY A 100 21.40 -0.51 6.76
C GLY A 100 22.33 -1.06 7.86
N LYS A 101 22.50 -0.34 8.97
CA LYS A 101 23.38 -0.75 10.09
C LYS A 101 22.62 -1.33 11.28
N HIS A 102 21.38 -0.90 11.50
CA HIS A 102 20.62 -1.25 12.70
C HIS A 102 19.23 -1.76 12.33
N GLU A 103 18.97 -3.04 12.60
CA GLU A 103 17.67 -3.69 12.39
C GLU A 103 16.53 -2.90 13.08
N THR A 104 16.76 -2.33 14.27
CA THR A 104 15.74 -1.50 14.94
C THR A 104 15.37 -0.25 14.13
N PHE A 105 16.33 0.38 13.45
CA PHE A 105 16.06 1.54 12.60
C PHE A 105 15.37 1.14 11.29
N GLU A 106 15.78 0.02 10.69
CA GLU A 106 15.09 -0.58 9.54
C GLU A 106 13.61 -0.83 9.87
N ARG A 107 13.34 -1.51 10.98
CA ARG A 107 11.98 -1.81 11.43
C ARG A 107 11.16 -0.55 11.75
N LEU A 108 11.79 0.52 12.20
CA LEU A 108 11.12 1.79 12.50
C LEU A 108 10.81 2.61 11.25
N ILE A 109 11.73 2.65 10.28
CA ILE A 109 11.64 3.53 9.09
C ILE A 109 11.01 2.82 7.89
N GLU A 110 11.42 1.59 7.60
CA GLU A 110 10.93 0.80 6.47
C GLU A 110 9.81 -0.17 6.90
N GLY A 111 9.75 -0.54 8.19
CA GLY A 111 8.78 -1.50 8.70
C GLY A 111 9.29 -2.95 8.62
N THR A 112 8.40 -3.91 8.83
CA THR A 112 8.71 -5.34 8.69
C THR A 112 7.74 -6.02 7.76
N CYS A 113 8.25 -6.88 6.88
CA CYS A 113 7.39 -7.84 6.20
C CYS A 113 6.69 -8.73 7.23
N THR A 114 5.42 -9.03 7.00
CA THR A 114 4.61 -9.82 7.94
C THR A 114 3.91 -10.95 7.20
N CYS A 115 4.11 -12.18 7.68
CA CYS A 115 3.41 -13.34 7.14
C CYS A 115 1.94 -13.31 7.59
N LEU A 116 1.02 -13.15 6.64
CA LEU A 116 -0.42 -13.06 6.89
C LEU A 116 -1.11 -14.43 6.73
N ILE A 117 -0.69 -15.22 5.74
CA ILE A 117 -1.16 -16.60 5.56
C ILE A 117 0.03 -17.54 5.66
N GLN A 118 -0.12 -18.61 6.44
CA GLN A 118 0.80 -19.73 6.49
C GLN A 118 0.01 -21.03 6.42
N ASP A 119 0.40 -21.91 5.49
CA ASP A 119 -0.22 -23.20 5.24
C ASP A 119 -1.74 -23.12 5.01
N GLY A 120 -2.18 -22.16 4.19
CA GLY A 120 -3.58 -21.95 3.84
C GLY A 120 -4.46 -21.44 4.98
N ARG A 121 -3.86 -20.91 6.05
CA ARG A 121 -4.57 -20.37 7.22
C ARG A 121 -3.97 -19.04 7.65
N PHE A 122 -4.79 -18.19 8.26
CA PHE A 122 -4.32 -16.90 8.77
C PHE A 122 -3.33 -17.05 9.92
N ALA A 123 -2.27 -16.25 9.94
CA ALA A 123 -1.38 -16.12 11.09
C ALA A 123 -2.03 -15.24 12.16
N ILE A 124 -2.75 -15.85 13.12
CA ILE A 124 -3.61 -15.15 14.09
C ILE A 124 -2.86 -14.10 14.91
N GLU A 125 -1.59 -14.33 15.22
CA GLU A 125 -0.76 -13.38 15.98
C GLU A 125 -0.65 -12.02 15.28
N ASN A 126 -0.69 -12.01 13.95
CA ASN A 126 -0.51 -10.83 13.11
C ASN A 126 -1.83 -10.12 12.78
N PHE A 127 -2.98 -10.76 12.99
CA PHE A 127 -4.31 -10.28 12.60
C PHE A 127 -5.19 -9.80 13.77
N LYS A 128 -4.64 -9.63 14.97
CA LYS A 128 -5.41 -9.31 16.19
C LYS A 128 -6.11 -7.93 16.19
N LYS A 129 -5.97 -7.12 15.15
CA LYS A 129 -6.53 -5.77 15.09
C LYS A 129 -7.19 -5.52 13.73
N GLU A 130 -8.50 -5.26 13.81
CA GLU A 130 -9.37 -4.62 12.79
C GLU A 130 -10.05 -5.51 11.71
N PRO A 131 -11.40 -5.58 11.69
CA PRO A 131 -12.19 -6.25 10.63
C PRO A 131 -12.01 -5.66 9.23
N LEU A 132 -11.76 -4.34 9.12
CA LEU A 132 -11.54 -3.66 7.84
C LEU A 132 -10.35 -4.25 7.07
N ALA A 133 -9.33 -4.73 7.79
CA ALA A 133 -8.17 -5.38 7.20
C ALA A 133 -8.49 -6.72 6.51
N TYR A 134 -9.56 -7.43 6.89
CA TYR A 134 -9.92 -8.72 6.28
C TYR A 134 -10.54 -8.56 4.90
N ASP A 135 -11.47 -7.61 4.75
CA ASP A 135 -12.17 -7.42 3.48
C ASP A 135 -11.24 -6.86 2.40
N GLU A 136 -10.35 -5.94 2.78
CA GLU A 136 -9.28 -5.41 1.93
C GLU A 136 -8.30 -6.52 1.54
N PHE A 137 -7.81 -7.30 2.51
CA PHE A 137 -6.91 -8.43 2.24
C PHE A 137 -7.55 -9.47 1.33
N PHE A 138 -8.81 -9.84 1.55
CA PHE A 138 -9.52 -10.73 0.63
C PHE A 138 -9.70 -10.11 -0.75
N SER A 139 -9.82 -8.79 -0.85
CA SER A 139 -9.88 -8.09 -2.14
C SER A 139 -8.59 -8.27 -2.93
N GLU A 140 -7.44 -8.08 -2.28
CA GLU A 140 -6.13 -8.28 -2.89
C GLU A 140 -5.89 -9.74 -3.32
N LEU A 141 -6.28 -10.71 -2.48
CA LEU A 141 -6.21 -12.12 -2.87
C LEU A 141 -7.09 -12.43 -4.09
N ARG A 142 -8.30 -11.86 -4.16
CA ARG A 142 -9.19 -12.01 -5.31
C ARG A 142 -8.63 -11.35 -6.56
N ALA A 143 -7.95 -10.21 -6.44
CA ALA A 143 -7.24 -9.57 -7.56
C ALA A 143 -6.14 -10.47 -8.12
N SER A 144 -5.58 -11.36 -7.29
CA SER A 144 -4.63 -12.42 -7.68
C SER A 144 -5.30 -13.73 -8.11
N SER A 145 -6.59 -13.71 -8.45
CA SER A 145 -7.39 -14.87 -8.87
C SER A 145 -7.50 -16.00 -7.84
N ILE A 146 -7.37 -15.68 -6.55
CA ILE A 146 -7.55 -16.64 -5.45
C ILE A 146 -9.02 -16.68 -5.04
N SER A 147 -9.54 -17.89 -4.85
CA SER A 147 -10.94 -18.15 -4.49
C SER A 147 -11.10 -18.70 -3.06
N HIS A 148 -10.06 -19.33 -2.51
CA HIS A 148 -10.00 -19.76 -1.12
C HIS A 148 -8.56 -19.86 -0.61
N LEU A 149 -8.39 -19.82 0.72
CA LEU A 149 -7.06 -19.84 1.35
C LEU A 149 -6.28 -21.14 1.13
N GLY A 150 -6.96 -22.24 0.81
CA GLY A 150 -6.33 -23.55 0.55
C GLY A 150 -5.49 -23.61 -0.73
N GLN A 151 -5.56 -22.56 -1.57
CA GLN A 151 -4.69 -22.37 -2.74
C GLN A 151 -3.36 -21.69 -2.38
N VAL A 152 -3.26 -21.10 -1.18
CA VAL A 152 -2.15 -20.26 -0.76
C VAL A 152 -1.30 -21.00 0.27
N GLN A 153 -0.04 -21.25 -0.07
CA GLN A 153 0.93 -21.77 0.88
C GLN A 153 1.36 -20.68 1.85
N GLN A 154 1.73 -19.51 1.32
CA GLN A 154 2.17 -18.37 2.11
C GLN A 154 1.74 -17.05 1.47
N ALA A 155 1.31 -16.09 2.28
CA ALA A 155 1.11 -14.72 1.85
C ALA A 155 1.82 -13.77 2.82
N ILE A 156 2.61 -12.85 2.29
CA ILE A 156 3.45 -11.92 3.04
C ILE A 156 3.07 -10.51 2.62
N ILE A 157 2.73 -9.65 3.57
CA ILE A 157 2.66 -8.21 3.31
C ILE A 157 4.07 -7.63 3.41
N GLU A 158 4.53 -7.03 2.32
CA GLU A 158 5.84 -6.38 2.21
C GLU A 158 5.80 -4.98 2.83
N THR A 159 6.97 -4.41 3.10
CA THR A 159 7.11 -3.02 3.59
C THR A 159 6.57 -1.97 2.61
N SER A 160 6.49 -2.32 1.32
CA SER A 160 5.85 -1.51 0.29
C SER A 160 4.32 -1.52 0.36
N GLY A 161 3.71 -2.37 1.20
CA GLY A 161 2.27 -2.61 1.24
C GLY A 161 1.78 -3.65 0.23
N ASN A 162 2.62 -4.07 -0.73
CA ASN A 162 2.29 -5.13 -1.67
C ASN A 162 2.22 -6.49 -0.97
N ILE A 163 1.46 -7.42 -1.55
CA ILE A 163 1.34 -8.79 -1.03
C ILE A 163 2.09 -9.76 -1.95
N SER A 164 3.10 -10.43 -1.40
CA SER A 164 3.79 -11.54 -2.03
C SER A 164 3.04 -12.84 -1.72
N ILE A 165 2.69 -13.62 -2.75
CA ILE A 165 1.89 -14.84 -2.62
C ILE A 165 2.62 -16.04 -3.20
N TYR A 166 2.77 -17.07 -2.39
CA TYR A 166 3.25 -18.39 -2.76
C TYR A 166 2.08 -19.37 -2.77
N TYR A 167 1.88 -20.02 -3.91
CA TYR A 167 0.76 -20.93 -4.15
C TYR A 167 1.16 -22.37 -3.89
N TYR A 168 0.19 -23.19 -3.49
CA TYR A 168 0.35 -24.63 -3.64
C TYR A 168 0.38 -25.02 -5.13
N ALA A 169 1.08 -26.12 -5.45
CA ALA A 169 0.90 -26.78 -6.73
C ALA A 169 -0.55 -27.27 -6.86
N ASP A 170 -1.04 -27.43 -8.10
CA ASP A 170 -2.44 -27.76 -8.35
C ASP A 170 -2.86 -29.10 -7.70
N GLU A 171 -1.92 -30.06 -7.60
CA GLU A 171 -2.09 -31.35 -6.93
C GLU A 171 -2.09 -31.27 -5.40
N ASP A 172 -1.48 -30.22 -4.84
CA ASP A 172 -1.36 -29.99 -3.39
C ASP A 172 -2.43 -29.05 -2.84
N VAL A 173 -3.36 -28.57 -3.68
CA VAL A 173 -4.43 -27.65 -3.25
C VAL A 173 -5.26 -28.29 -2.15
N LYS A 174 -5.35 -27.60 -1.01
CA LYS A 174 -6.05 -28.07 0.19
C LYS A 174 -7.45 -27.48 0.25
N TYR A 175 -8.30 -28.07 1.08
CA TYR A 175 -9.52 -27.40 1.52
C TYR A 175 -9.16 -26.10 2.25
N GLY A 176 -9.88 -25.03 1.92
CA GLY A 176 -9.63 -23.69 2.44
C GLY A 176 -10.91 -22.92 2.70
N LEU A 177 -10.74 -21.80 3.43
CA LEU A 177 -11.79 -20.80 3.61
C LEU A 177 -12.09 -20.12 2.27
N PRO A 178 -13.32 -20.22 1.73
CA PRO A 178 -13.70 -19.45 0.55
C PRO A 178 -13.71 -17.95 0.86
N ILE A 179 -13.11 -17.16 -0.03
CA ILE A 179 -12.99 -15.71 0.11
C ILE A 179 -13.88 -14.94 -0.87
N LEU A 180 -14.57 -15.65 -1.77
CA LEU A 180 -15.55 -15.05 -2.67
C LEU A 180 -16.77 -14.59 -1.87
N PRO A 181 -17.24 -13.34 -2.05
CA PRO A 181 -18.32 -12.77 -1.23
C PRO A 181 -19.58 -13.63 -1.15
N GLN A 182 -19.96 -14.30 -2.25
CA GLN A 182 -21.15 -15.15 -2.32
C GLN A 182 -21.05 -16.39 -1.43
N LEU A 183 -19.86 -16.98 -1.33
CA LEU A 183 -19.60 -18.16 -0.50
C LEU A 183 -19.31 -17.77 0.94
N TYR A 184 -18.49 -16.74 1.15
CA TYR A 184 -18.11 -16.27 2.48
C TYR A 184 -19.31 -15.77 3.30
N LYS A 185 -20.31 -15.14 2.65
CA LYS A 185 -21.57 -14.71 3.29
C LYS A 185 -22.44 -15.86 3.80
N GLN A 186 -22.22 -17.10 3.34
CA GLN A 186 -22.94 -18.28 3.82
C GLN A 186 -22.43 -18.79 5.18
N LYS A 187 -21.61 -17.98 5.88
CA LYS A 187 -21.15 -18.29 7.22
C LYS A 187 -22.32 -18.47 8.18
N SER A 188 -22.22 -19.46 9.05
CA SER A 188 -23.23 -19.77 10.06
C SER A 188 -22.58 -20.17 11.37
N GLU A 189 -23.24 -19.86 12.49
CA GLU A 189 -22.87 -20.41 13.80
C GLU A 189 -23.35 -21.85 13.99
N THR A 190 -24.42 -22.23 13.29
CA THR A 190 -25.01 -23.58 13.35
C THR A 190 -24.75 -24.28 12.03
N ILE A 191 -24.11 -25.44 12.10
CA ILE A 191 -23.75 -26.21 10.91
C ILE A 191 -24.99 -26.84 10.29
N PRO A 192 -25.27 -26.60 8.99
CA PRO A 192 -26.50 -27.09 8.35
C PRO A 192 -26.45 -28.57 7.98
N ALA A 193 -25.27 -29.08 7.61
CA ALA A 193 -25.07 -30.47 7.19
C ALA A 193 -23.64 -30.94 7.53
N PRO A 194 -23.41 -32.25 7.72
CA PRO A 194 -22.07 -32.78 7.95
C PRO A 194 -21.10 -32.43 6.81
N GLY A 195 -19.85 -32.14 7.14
CA GLY A 195 -18.79 -31.93 6.14
C GLY A 195 -17.60 -31.12 6.65
N LEU A 196 -16.72 -30.74 5.72
CA LEU A 196 -15.57 -29.89 6.00
C LEU A 196 -15.97 -28.41 5.99
N TYR A 197 -15.68 -27.73 7.09
CA TYR A 197 -15.91 -26.31 7.26
C TYR A 197 -14.62 -25.59 7.61
N ALA A 198 -14.48 -24.37 7.12
CA ALA A 198 -13.43 -23.44 7.48
C ALA A 198 -13.97 -22.44 8.50
N CYS A 199 -13.21 -22.17 9.55
CA CYS A 199 -13.50 -21.06 10.44
C CYS A 199 -13.41 -19.74 9.66
N SER A 200 -14.45 -18.91 9.73
CA SER A 200 -14.53 -17.65 8.99
C SER A 200 -13.38 -16.68 9.30
N PHE A 201 -12.80 -16.79 10.49
CA PHE A 201 -11.77 -15.87 10.98
C PHE A 201 -10.35 -16.37 10.76
N CYS A 202 -10.03 -17.60 11.17
CA CYS A 202 -8.64 -18.08 11.14
C CYS A 202 -8.34 -19.05 9.99
N GLY A 203 -9.36 -19.44 9.22
CA GLY A 203 -9.23 -20.38 8.11
C GLY A 203 -8.98 -21.85 8.51
N THR A 204 -9.01 -22.19 9.81
CA THR A 204 -8.84 -23.58 10.26
C THR A 204 -9.94 -24.46 9.70
N ILE A 205 -9.55 -25.57 9.06
CA ILE A 205 -10.46 -26.58 8.52
C ILE A 205 -10.78 -27.61 9.59
N THR A 206 -12.06 -27.97 9.71
CA THR A 206 -12.54 -28.99 10.64
C THR A 206 -13.74 -29.71 10.05
N GLU A 207 -13.81 -31.02 10.26
CA GLU A 207 -15.01 -31.79 9.94
C GLU A 207 -16.04 -31.61 11.06
N LEU A 208 -17.23 -31.11 10.71
CA LEU A 208 -18.26 -30.73 11.68
C LEU A 208 -19.57 -31.45 11.41
N GLN A 209 -20.27 -31.78 12.49
CA GLN A 209 -21.64 -32.29 12.48
C GLN A 209 -22.67 -31.15 12.67
N PRO A 210 -23.97 -31.34 12.36
CA PRO A 210 -25.00 -30.30 12.42
C PRO A 210 -25.31 -29.81 13.84
N THR A 211 -24.43 -28.99 14.39
CA THR A 211 -24.58 -28.34 15.70
C THR A 211 -23.71 -27.09 15.76
N LYS A 212 -23.68 -26.41 16.90
CA LYS A 212 -22.77 -25.30 17.17
C LYS A 212 -21.40 -25.85 17.58
N HIS A 213 -20.35 -25.28 17.01
CA HIS A 213 -18.97 -25.65 17.33
C HIS A 213 -18.13 -24.40 17.55
N ASN A 214 -17.15 -24.49 18.44
CA ASN A 214 -16.12 -23.47 18.58
C ASN A 214 -14.87 -23.91 17.82
N CYS A 215 -14.23 -22.96 17.14
CA CYS A 215 -12.96 -23.23 16.47
C CYS A 215 -11.87 -23.54 17.49
N THR A 216 -11.19 -24.67 17.33
CA THR A 216 -10.09 -25.12 18.21
C THR A 216 -8.90 -24.16 18.24
N ARG A 217 -8.75 -23.31 17.22
CA ARG A 217 -7.60 -22.39 17.07
C ARG A 217 -7.87 -20.96 17.55
N CYS A 218 -9.06 -20.42 17.29
CA CYS A 218 -9.40 -19.02 17.61
C CYS A 218 -10.64 -18.85 18.50
N ASN A 219 -11.29 -19.95 18.88
CA ASN A 219 -12.49 -20.01 19.72
C ASN A 219 -13.72 -19.26 19.17
N ARG A 220 -13.71 -18.87 17.89
CA ARG A 220 -14.89 -18.28 17.23
C ARG A 220 -15.88 -19.35 16.76
N LYS A 221 -17.12 -18.92 16.54
CA LYS A 221 -18.28 -19.80 16.28
C LYS A 221 -18.76 -19.78 14.83
N GLU A 222 -18.29 -18.84 14.02
CA GLU A 222 -18.71 -18.71 12.63
C GLU A 222 -17.89 -19.63 11.71
N TRP A 223 -18.60 -20.38 10.87
CA TRP A 223 -18.04 -21.38 9.96
C TRP A 223 -18.61 -21.22 8.55
N VAL A 224 -17.78 -21.47 7.54
CA VAL A 224 -18.17 -21.50 6.12
C VAL A 224 -17.80 -22.86 5.53
N LYS A 225 -18.61 -23.41 4.63
CA LYS A 225 -18.28 -24.67 3.96
C LYS A 225 -16.95 -24.53 3.21
N ALA A 226 -16.00 -25.42 3.48
CA ALA A 226 -14.68 -25.36 2.86
C ALA A 226 -14.73 -25.83 1.39
N ILE A 227 -13.89 -25.25 0.56
CA ILE A 227 -13.73 -25.62 -0.86
C ILE A 227 -12.26 -25.90 -1.18
N ASN A 228 -12.00 -26.69 -2.23
CA ASN A 228 -10.68 -27.10 -2.69
C ASN A 228 -10.51 -26.94 -4.21
N THR A 229 -11.20 -25.97 -4.81
CA THR A 229 -11.14 -25.70 -6.25
C THR A 229 -9.73 -25.30 -6.68
N ILE A 230 -9.26 -25.79 -7.82
CA ILE A 230 -7.96 -25.39 -8.36
C ILE A 230 -8.02 -23.94 -8.86
N ARG A 231 -6.90 -23.22 -8.77
CA ARG A 231 -6.80 -21.83 -9.24
C ARG A 231 -6.89 -21.79 -10.77
N VAL A 232 -7.71 -20.88 -11.30
CA VAL A 232 -7.76 -20.60 -12.73
C VAL A 232 -6.53 -19.77 -13.09
N ARG A 233 -5.70 -20.24 -14.04
CA ARG A 233 -4.49 -19.55 -14.50
C ARG A 233 -4.80 -18.50 -15.56
#